data_AF-A0A2L0TNS2-F1
#
_entry.id   AF-A0A2L0TNS2-F1
#
_cell.length_a   1.000
_cell.length_b   1.000
_cell.length_c   1.000
_cell.angle_alpha   90.00
_cell.angle_beta   90.00
_cell.angle_gamma   90.00
#
_symmetry.space_group_name_H-M   'P 1'
#
loop_
_entity.id
_entity.type
_entity.pdbx_description
1 polymer ?
#
loop_
_entity_poly.entity_id
_entity_poly.type
_entity_poly.pdbx_seq_one_letter_code
_entity_poly.pdbx_strand_id
1 'polypeptide(L)'
;MAFPGIISRLHSDPDSLPRQLAQGLQTRAEAFWLPIAMQGDATTVLAALPDSCSLYLEGQTTLPLRSHDGVVAENGTLALGNGHTMTLAREKGDGGIVPEESLAEMAQWLEAGHRHFICSTAVQPVARAILNIWPLDPYLARHFLLSFTPLLCEATEADYLAVLSVRAGDAIPRHAWAEAYMKLEKKLHRAYLDH
;
A
#
# COMPACT_ATOMS: atom_id res chain seq x y z
N MET A 1 18.98 -3.39 -0.03
CA MET A 1 17.80 -2.52 -0.22
C MET A 1 17.19 -2.24 1.14
N ALA A 2 16.76 -1.02 1.43
CA ALA A 2 16.06 -0.69 2.68
C ALA A 2 14.63 -1.25 2.65
N PHE A 3 14.02 -1.44 3.82
CA PHE A 3 12.65 -1.93 3.91
C PHE A 3 11.66 -0.88 3.37
N PRO A 4 10.64 -1.26 2.58
CA PRO A 4 9.72 -0.33 1.94
C PRO A 4 8.89 0.46 2.94
N GLY A 5 8.68 1.75 2.67
CA GLY A 5 7.87 2.61 3.53
C GLY A 5 6.36 2.36 3.39
N ILE A 6 5.91 2.06 2.17
CA ILE A 6 4.54 1.64 1.87
C ILE A 6 4.58 0.33 1.10
N ILE A 7 3.79 -0.64 1.56
CA ILE A 7 3.59 -1.95 0.96
C ILE A 7 2.18 -1.98 0.38
N SER A 8 2.08 -2.23 -0.92
CA SER A 8 0.82 -2.16 -1.68
C SER A 8 0.12 -3.50 -1.64
N ARG A 9 -0.97 -3.62 -0.88
CA ARG A 9 -1.75 -4.86 -0.83
C ARG A 9 -2.59 -5.01 -2.10
N LEU A 10 -2.51 -6.18 -2.72
CA LEU A 10 -3.31 -6.57 -3.88
C LEU A 10 -4.69 -7.08 -3.43
N HIS A 11 -5.75 -6.57 -4.05
CA HIS A 11 -7.14 -7.01 -3.92
C HIS A 11 -7.35 -8.38 -4.58
N SER A 12 -8.09 -9.25 -3.89
CA SER A 12 -8.43 -10.61 -4.33
C SER A 12 -9.52 -10.61 -5.39
N ASP A 13 -9.28 -9.86 -6.46
CA ASP A 13 -10.13 -9.75 -7.65
C ASP A 13 -9.25 -10.04 -8.89
N PRO A 14 -9.33 -11.26 -9.45
CA PRO A 14 -8.49 -11.67 -10.56
C PRO A 14 -8.61 -10.76 -11.79
N ASP A 15 -9.80 -10.21 -12.05
CA ASP A 15 -10.08 -9.37 -13.22
C ASP A 15 -9.45 -7.97 -13.11
N SER A 16 -9.01 -7.57 -11.91
CA SER A 16 -8.27 -6.33 -11.70
C SER A 16 -6.78 -6.53 -11.50
N LEU A 17 -6.26 -7.75 -11.38
CA LEU A 17 -4.84 -7.99 -11.09
C LEU A 17 -3.88 -7.26 -12.07
N PRO A 18 -4.04 -7.32 -13.40
CA PRO A 18 -3.19 -6.56 -14.32
C PRO A 18 -3.26 -5.04 -14.08
N ARG A 19 -4.45 -4.52 -13.75
CA ARG A 19 -4.68 -3.10 -13.46
C ARG A 19 -4.02 -2.68 -12.15
N GLN A 20 -4.12 -3.52 -11.12
CA GLN A 20 -3.47 -3.30 -9.83
C GLN A 20 -1.95 -3.23 -9.96
N LEU A 21 -1.35 -4.19 -10.68
CA LEU A 21 0.10 -4.20 -10.92
C LEU A 21 0.54 -3.01 -11.75
N ALA A 22 -0.12 -2.73 -12.88
CA ALA A 22 0.19 -1.60 -13.74
C ALA A 22 0.16 -0.27 -12.95
N GLN A 23 -0.89 -0.08 -12.14
CA GLN A 23 -1.02 1.09 -11.30
C GLN A 23 0.11 1.18 -10.27
N GLY A 24 0.32 0.14 -9.47
CA GLY A 24 1.35 0.19 -8.43
C GLY A 24 2.73 0.44 -9.02
N LEU A 25 3.05 -0.12 -10.19
CA LEU A 25 4.30 0.16 -10.89
C LEU A 25 4.37 1.62 -11.39
N GLN A 26 3.28 2.15 -11.95
CA GLN A 26 3.20 3.55 -12.38
C GLN A 26 3.38 4.52 -11.20
N THR A 27 2.87 4.16 -10.02
CA THR A 27 2.95 4.95 -8.79
C THR A 27 4.16 4.58 -7.92
N ARG A 28 5.11 3.83 -8.49
CA ARG A 28 6.40 3.45 -7.89
C ARG A 28 6.26 2.73 -6.55
N ALA A 29 5.36 1.75 -6.48
CA ALA A 29 5.29 0.82 -5.37
C ALA A 29 6.66 0.14 -5.15
N GLU A 30 7.13 0.17 -3.91
CA GLU A 30 8.40 -0.47 -3.52
C GLU A 30 8.21 -1.96 -3.22
N ALA A 31 7.01 -2.33 -2.79
CA ALA A 31 6.64 -3.72 -2.55
C ALA A 31 5.14 -3.94 -2.76
N PHE A 32 4.80 -5.17 -3.11
CA PHE A 32 3.44 -5.69 -3.12
C PHE A 32 3.26 -6.73 -2.02
N TRP A 33 2.08 -6.70 -1.40
CA TRP A 33 1.62 -7.73 -0.47
C TRP A 33 0.54 -8.55 -1.16
N LEU A 34 0.80 -9.85 -1.31
CA LEU A 34 -0.12 -10.81 -1.91
C LEU A 34 -0.87 -11.57 -0.81
N PRO A 35 -2.19 -11.35 -0.66
CA PRO A 35 -2.98 -12.09 0.32
C PRO A 35 -2.99 -13.59 0.05
N ILE A 36 -3.25 -14.37 1.09
CA ILE A 36 -3.30 -15.85 1.02
C ILE A 36 -4.29 -16.33 -0.06
N ALA A 37 -5.39 -15.61 -0.25
CA ALA A 37 -6.42 -15.93 -1.25
C ALA A 37 -5.91 -15.88 -2.70
N MET A 38 -4.78 -15.20 -2.94
CA MET A 38 -4.17 -15.02 -4.26
C MET A 38 -2.88 -15.84 -4.44
N GLN A 39 -2.61 -16.83 -3.56
CA GLN A 39 -1.40 -17.66 -3.70
C GLN A 39 -1.27 -18.34 -5.08
N GLY A 40 -2.39 -18.68 -5.72
CA GLY A 40 -2.40 -19.22 -7.08
C GLY A 40 -1.78 -18.29 -8.13
N ASP A 41 -1.80 -16.98 -7.89
CA ASP A 41 -1.28 -15.95 -8.79
C ASP A 41 0.17 -15.56 -8.49
N ALA A 42 0.78 -16.10 -7.43
CA ALA A 42 2.09 -15.66 -6.94
C ALA A 42 3.20 -15.72 -8.00
N THR A 43 3.21 -16.76 -8.84
CA THR A 43 4.18 -16.91 -9.93
C THR A 43 3.99 -15.81 -10.99
N THR A 44 2.73 -15.54 -11.36
CA THR A 44 2.37 -14.51 -12.35
C THR A 44 2.74 -13.13 -11.84
N VAL A 45 2.45 -12.84 -10.56
CA VAL A 45 2.81 -11.58 -9.93
C VAL A 45 4.33 -11.42 -9.89
N LEU A 46 5.07 -12.42 -9.39
CA LEU A 46 6.53 -12.35 -9.31
C LEU A 46 7.17 -12.09 -10.67
N ALA A 47 6.69 -12.75 -11.72
CA ALA A 47 7.19 -12.58 -13.09
C ALA A 47 6.91 -11.18 -13.68
N ALA A 48 5.87 -10.49 -13.22
CA ALA A 48 5.50 -9.16 -13.68
C ALA A 48 6.25 -8.02 -12.96
N LEU A 49 6.85 -8.30 -11.79
CA LEU A 49 7.51 -7.27 -10.99
C LEU A 49 8.95 -7.02 -11.45
N PRO A 50 9.38 -5.75 -11.53
CA PRO A 50 10.79 -5.44 -11.75
C PRO A 50 11.63 -5.87 -10.54
N ASP A 51 12.94 -6.02 -10.73
CA ASP A 51 13.90 -6.35 -9.66
C ASP A 51 13.97 -5.31 -8.53
N SER A 52 13.51 -4.09 -8.80
CA SER A 52 13.44 -3.02 -7.80
C SER A 52 12.19 -3.07 -6.91
N CYS A 53 11.26 -4.01 -7.13
CA CYS A 53 10.00 -4.10 -6.42
C CYS A 53 9.88 -5.46 -5.72
N SER A 54 9.71 -5.46 -4.41
CA SER A 54 9.58 -6.68 -3.61
C SER A 54 8.19 -7.30 -3.67
N LEU A 55 8.12 -8.61 -3.53
CA LEU A 55 6.89 -9.37 -3.33
C LEU A 55 6.89 -10.00 -1.94
N TYR A 56 5.84 -9.72 -1.16
CA TYR A 56 5.59 -10.33 0.14
C TYR A 56 4.35 -11.22 0.06
N LEU A 57 4.53 -12.50 0.36
CA LEU A 57 3.50 -13.52 0.23
C LEU A 57 2.97 -13.93 1.60
N GLU A 58 1.66 -13.92 1.79
CA GLU A 58 1.05 -14.58 2.95
C GLU A 58 1.09 -16.09 2.79
N GLY A 59 1.47 -16.79 3.87
CA GLY A 59 1.49 -18.24 3.93
C GLY A 59 2.72 -18.88 3.30
N GLN A 60 2.83 -20.20 3.48
CA GLN A 60 3.98 -20.95 2.96
C GLN A 60 4.01 -20.96 1.43
N THR A 61 5.21 -20.97 0.87
CA THR A 61 5.43 -21.04 -0.58
C THR A 61 6.64 -21.90 -0.90
N THR A 62 6.60 -22.56 -2.05
CA THR A 62 7.76 -23.24 -2.67
C THR A 62 8.37 -22.41 -3.80
N LEU A 63 7.80 -21.23 -4.09
CA LEU A 63 8.27 -20.33 -5.13
C LEU A 63 9.69 -19.84 -4.79
N PRO A 64 10.66 -19.93 -5.71
CA PRO A 64 11.96 -19.33 -5.51
C PRO A 64 11.83 -17.80 -5.49
N LEU A 65 11.96 -17.22 -4.30
CA LEU A 65 11.87 -15.78 -4.07
C LEU A 65 13.24 -15.09 -4.24
N ARG A 66 13.24 -13.83 -4.67
CA ARG A 66 14.46 -13.02 -4.73
C ARG A 66 14.90 -12.63 -3.31
N SER A 67 16.14 -12.15 -3.17
CA SER A 67 16.71 -11.81 -1.85
C SER A 67 15.93 -10.73 -1.09
N HIS A 68 15.17 -9.88 -1.79
CA HIS A 68 14.39 -8.80 -1.18
C HIS A 68 12.88 -9.11 -1.14
N ASP A 69 12.45 -10.24 -1.69
CA ASP A 69 11.09 -10.77 -1.52
C ASP A 69 10.98 -11.50 -0.17
N GLY A 70 9.77 -11.81 0.26
CA GLY A 70 9.57 -12.44 1.56
C GLY A 70 8.25 -13.17 1.75
N VAL A 71 8.19 -13.88 2.86
CA VAL A 71 7.04 -14.67 3.30
C VAL A 71 6.56 -14.16 4.64
N VAL A 72 5.25 -14.02 4.77
CA VAL A 72 4.55 -13.59 5.98
C VAL A 72 3.98 -14.82 6.66
N ALA A 73 4.47 -15.09 7.87
CA ALA A 73 3.97 -16.16 8.73
C ALA A 73 2.68 -15.73 9.46
N GLU A 74 1.90 -16.71 9.92
CA GLU A 74 0.64 -16.49 10.65
C GLU A 74 0.80 -15.62 11.91
N ASN A 75 1.98 -15.61 12.52
CA ASN A 75 2.27 -14.78 13.69
C ASN A 75 2.54 -13.30 13.36
N GLY A 76 2.47 -12.91 12.08
CA GLY A 76 2.73 -11.57 11.57
C GLY A 76 4.21 -11.29 11.28
N THR A 77 5.09 -12.29 11.28
CA THR A 77 6.51 -12.10 10.93
C THR A 77 6.69 -12.19 9.43
N LEU A 78 7.21 -11.13 8.82
CA LEU A 78 7.70 -11.10 7.45
C LEU A 78 9.19 -11.41 7.44
N ALA A 79 9.56 -12.54 6.83
CA ALA A 79 10.94 -12.95 6.62
C ALA A 79 11.34 -12.79 5.15
N LEU A 80 12.44 -12.06 4.90
CA LEU A 80 12.97 -11.83 3.57
C LEU A 80 14.04 -12.85 3.18
N GLY A 81 14.24 -13.06 1.88
CA GLY A 81 15.25 -13.99 1.35
C GLY A 81 16.71 -13.64 1.74
N ASN A 82 16.98 -12.38 2.10
CA ASN A 82 18.30 -11.92 2.58
C ASN A 82 18.51 -12.10 4.09
N GLY A 83 17.57 -12.73 4.80
CA GLY A 83 17.65 -12.99 6.23
C GLY A 83 17.15 -11.83 7.11
N HIS A 84 16.75 -10.69 6.55
CA HIS A 84 16.06 -9.66 7.33
C HIS A 84 14.64 -10.09 7.69
N THR A 85 14.20 -9.67 8.87
CA THR A 85 12.84 -9.91 9.35
C THR A 85 12.21 -8.60 9.84
N MET A 86 10.90 -8.51 9.71
CA MET A 86 10.06 -7.49 10.33
C MET A 86 8.78 -8.12 10.83
N THR A 87 8.16 -7.51 11.84
CA THR A 87 6.86 -7.95 12.35
C THR A 87 5.79 -6.93 12.01
N LEU A 88 4.56 -7.39 11.83
CA LEU A 88 3.40 -6.51 11.88
C LEU A 88 3.34 -5.85 13.26
N ALA A 89 3.12 -4.54 13.25
CA ALA A 89 2.95 -3.75 14.44
C ALA A 89 1.66 -4.18 15.15
N ARG A 90 1.75 -4.27 16.48
CA ARG A 90 0.62 -4.50 17.37
C ARG A 90 0.35 -3.28 18.24
N GLU A 91 1.40 -2.50 18.51
CA GLU A 91 1.35 -1.34 19.37
C GLU A 91 2.14 -0.17 18.77
N LYS A 92 1.65 1.04 18.99
CA LYS A 92 2.33 2.27 18.59
C LYS A 92 3.69 2.35 19.31
N GLY A 93 4.75 2.47 18.53
CA GLY A 93 6.13 2.57 19.00
C GLY A 93 6.92 1.26 18.93
N ASP A 94 6.31 0.14 18.57
CA ASP A 94 7.02 -1.16 18.46
C ASP A 94 7.93 -1.25 17.22
N GLY A 95 7.84 -0.29 16.29
CA GLY A 95 8.67 -0.20 15.09
C GLY A 95 8.30 -1.17 13.97
N GLY A 96 7.23 -1.95 14.13
CA GLY A 96 6.72 -2.89 13.15
C GLY A 96 6.04 -2.23 11.94
N ILE A 97 5.63 -3.07 11.01
CA ILE A 97 4.84 -2.71 9.83
C ILE A 97 3.39 -2.49 10.27
N VAL A 98 2.88 -1.26 10.11
CA VAL A 98 1.50 -0.94 10.46
C VAL A 98 0.55 -1.67 9.51
N PRO A 99 -0.40 -2.46 10.02
CA PRO A 99 -1.31 -3.22 9.20
C PRO A 99 -2.38 -2.32 8.56
N GLU A 100 -3.04 -2.78 7.50
CA GLU A 100 -3.93 -1.97 6.67
C GLU A 100 -5.11 -1.39 7.46
N GLU A 101 -5.70 -2.18 8.36
CA GLU A 101 -6.81 -1.77 9.22
C GLU A 101 -6.46 -0.59 10.15
N SER A 102 -5.17 -0.39 10.40
CA SER A 102 -4.66 0.69 11.26
C SER A 102 -4.28 1.95 10.48
N LEU A 103 -4.41 1.94 9.14
CA LEU A 103 -4.05 3.08 8.29
C LEU A 103 -4.89 4.33 8.57
N ALA A 104 -6.14 4.18 9.02
CA ALA A 104 -6.98 5.32 9.41
C ALA A 104 -6.36 6.15 10.54
N GLU A 105 -5.51 5.54 11.37
CA GLU A 105 -4.79 6.16 12.48
C GLU A 105 -3.36 6.59 12.11
N MET A 106 -3.02 6.68 10.82
CA MET A 106 -1.66 6.90 10.32
C MET A 106 -0.90 8.03 11.05
N ALA A 107 -1.55 9.15 11.39
CA ALA A 107 -0.91 10.23 12.16
C ALA A 107 -0.33 9.75 13.49
N GLN A 108 -1.10 8.95 14.24
CA GLN A 108 -0.70 8.47 15.57
C GLN A 108 0.43 7.44 15.46
N TRP A 109 0.42 6.61 14.42
CA TRP A 109 1.50 5.67 14.13
C TRP A 109 2.79 6.39 13.71
N LEU A 110 2.67 7.42 12.87
CA LEU A 110 3.80 8.25 12.46
C LEU A 110 4.41 9.03 13.64
N GLU A 111 3.59 9.55 14.55
CA GLU A 111 4.03 10.17 15.82
C GLU A 111 4.82 9.20 16.69
N ALA A 112 4.36 7.94 16.74
CA ALA A 112 5.05 6.87 17.46
C ALA A 112 6.30 6.34 16.74
N GLY A 113 6.67 6.94 15.60
CA GLY A 113 7.92 6.64 14.90
C GLY A 113 7.83 5.56 13.83
N HIS A 114 6.64 5.06 13.50
CA HIS A 114 6.47 4.07 12.44
C HIS A 114 6.74 4.68 11.07
N ARG A 115 7.34 3.85 10.19
CA ARG A 115 7.73 4.25 8.82
C ARG A 115 7.27 3.29 7.74
N HIS A 116 6.66 2.18 8.13
CA HIS A 116 6.30 1.06 7.27
C HIS A 116 4.80 0.80 7.42
N PHE A 117 4.04 0.91 6.33
CA PHE A 117 2.60 0.75 6.33
C PHE A 117 2.16 -0.18 5.21
N ILE A 118 1.18 -1.04 5.50
CA ILE A 118 0.41 -1.73 4.48
C ILE A 118 -0.78 -0.86 4.12
N CYS A 119 -1.08 -0.74 2.84
CA CYS A 119 -2.31 -0.14 2.37
C CYS A 119 -2.77 -0.79 1.07
N SER A 120 -4.06 -0.72 0.77
CA SER A 120 -4.59 -1.04 -0.55
C SER A 120 -3.76 -0.36 -1.66
N THR A 121 -3.49 -1.12 -2.72
CA THR A 121 -2.83 -0.62 -3.94
C THR A 121 -3.59 0.57 -4.55
N ALA A 122 -4.91 0.64 -4.36
CA ALA A 122 -5.74 1.76 -4.82
C ALA A 122 -5.30 3.08 -4.18
N VAL A 123 -5.07 3.08 -2.86
CA VAL A 123 -4.81 4.29 -2.08
C VAL A 123 -3.33 4.60 -1.85
N GLN A 124 -2.44 3.69 -2.23
CA GLN A 124 -1.00 3.78 -2.06
C GLN A 124 -0.39 5.16 -2.42
N PRO A 125 -0.80 5.85 -3.51
CA PRO A 125 -0.19 7.14 -3.85
C PRO A 125 -0.36 8.21 -2.78
N VAL A 126 -1.55 8.32 -2.19
CA VAL A 126 -1.84 9.29 -1.12
C VAL A 126 -1.11 8.90 0.16
N ALA A 127 -1.16 7.62 0.56
CA ALA A 127 -0.45 7.13 1.75
C ALA A 127 1.06 7.37 1.66
N ARG A 128 1.66 7.07 0.49
CA ARG A 128 3.08 7.34 0.21
C ARG A 128 3.42 8.82 0.32
N ALA A 129 2.60 9.66 -0.28
CA ALA A 129 2.90 11.07 -0.28
C ALA A 129 2.77 11.69 1.12
N ILE A 130 1.80 11.26 1.93
CA ILE A 130 1.71 11.63 3.35
C ILE A 130 2.96 11.16 4.12
N LEU A 131 3.40 9.91 3.91
CA LEU A 131 4.62 9.39 4.52
C LEU A 131 5.87 10.20 4.16
N ASN A 132 5.98 10.64 2.90
CA ASN A 132 7.09 11.47 2.43
C ASN A 132 7.05 12.90 2.98
N ILE A 133 5.84 13.47 3.16
CA ILE A 133 5.66 14.81 3.72
C ILE A 133 5.92 14.81 5.22
N TRP A 134 5.53 13.77 5.95
CA TRP A 134 5.62 13.70 7.42
C TRP A 134 6.96 14.17 8.02
N PRO A 135 8.14 13.69 7.58
CA PRO A 135 9.40 14.14 8.15
C PRO A 135 9.77 15.60 7.81
N LEU A 136 9.14 16.19 6.79
CA LEU A 136 9.40 17.55 6.32
C LEU A 136 8.43 18.57 6.95
N ASP A 137 7.13 18.23 6.93
CA ASP A 137 6.05 19.05 7.46
C ASP A 137 4.91 18.17 8.03
N PRO A 138 4.99 17.80 9.33
CA PRO A 138 3.93 17.05 9.99
C PRO A 138 2.58 17.77 10.00
N TYR A 139 2.56 19.11 9.97
CA TYR A 139 1.30 19.87 9.97
C TYR A 139 0.58 19.74 8.63
N LEU A 140 1.32 19.84 7.52
CA LEU A 140 0.77 19.60 6.19
C LEU A 140 0.31 18.16 6.00
N ALA A 141 1.10 17.19 6.48
CA ALA A 141 0.70 15.77 6.45
C ALA A 141 -0.62 15.54 7.22
N ARG A 142 -0.77 16.13 8.41
CA ARG A 142 -2.03 16.10 9.19
C ARG A 142 -3.19 16.75 8.44
N HIS A 143 -2.95 17.86 7.76
CA HIS A 143 -3.98 18.53 6.97
C HIS A 143 -4.57 17.59 5.89
N PHE A 144 -3.72 16.85 5.18
CA PHE A 144 -4.19 15.85 4.21
C PHE A 144 -4.88 14.66 4.90
N LEU A 145 -4.39 14.23 6.06
CA LEU A 145 -5.02 13.16 6.85
C LEU A 145 -6.44 13.53 7.30
N LEU A 146 -6.76 14.80 7.55
CA LEU A 146 -8.14 15.24 7.85
C LEU A 146 -9.13 14.90 6.71
N SER A 147 -8.66 14.84 5.46
CA SER A 147 -9.48 14.41 4.32
C SER A 147 -9.35 12.91 4.03
N PHE A 148 -8.19 12.32 4.30
CA PHE A 148 -7.92 10.91 3.99
C PHE A 148 -8.53 9.94 5.01
N THR A 149 -8.43 10.24 6.30
CA THR A 149 -8.93 9.36 7.37
C THR A 149 -10.43 9.04 7.23
N PRO A 150 -11.33 10.01 6.96
CA PRO A 150 -12.74 9.70 6.74
C PRO A 150 -12.97 8.75 5.56
N LEU A 151 -12.23 8.93 4.46
CA LEU A 151 -12.30 8.04 3.31
C LEU A 151 -11.88 6.62 3.68
N LEU A 152 -10.80 6.47 4.47
CA LEU A 152 -10.35 5.15 4.94
C LEU A 152 -11.37 4.48 5.86
N CYS A 153 -12.02 5.23 6.75
CA CYS A 153 -13.03 4.69 7.66
C CYS A 153 -14.29 4.19 6.94
N GLU A 154 -14.64 4.79 5.80
CA GLU A 154 -15.84 4.47 5.04
C GLU A 154 -15.57 3.54 3.84
N ALA A 155 -14.30 3.23 3.56
CA ALA A 155 -13.91 2.48 2.37
C ALA A 155 -14.43 1.05 2.39
N THR A 156 -15.01 0.63 1.27
CA THR A 156 -15.30 -0.76 0.96
C THR A 156 -14.35 -1.29 -0.11
N GLU A 157 -14.34 -2.61 -0.31
CA GLU A 157 -13.58 -3.21 -1.40
C GLU A 157 -14.01 -2.66 -2.78
N ALA A 158 -15.31 -2.40 -2.97
CA ALA A 158 -15.84 -1.83 -4.21
C ALA A 158 -15.31 -0.40 -4.47
N ASP A 159 -15.11 0.39 -3.42
CA ASP A 159 -14.52 1.73 -3.51
C ASP A 159 -13.09 1.70 -4.05
N TYR A 160 -12.29 0.78 -3.54
CA TYR A 160 -10.91 0.60 -4.00
C TYR A 160 -10.86 0.13 -5.45
N LEU A 161 -11.68 -0.85 -5.83
CA LEU A 161 -11.76 -1.33 -7.21
C LEU A 161 -12.28 -0.23 -8.17
N ALA A 162 -13.16 0.65 -7.69
CA ALA A 162 -13.62 1.81 -8.46
C ALA A 162 -12.48 2.79 -8.75
N VAL A 163 -11.57 3.05 -7.80
CA VAL A 163 -10.38 3.89 -8.05
C VAL A 163 -9.49 3.30 -9.15
N LEU A 164 -9.25 1.98 -9.12
CA LEU A 164 -8.48 1.30 -10.17
C LEU A 164 -9.13 1.47 -11.55
N SER A 165 -10.45 1.34 -11.61
CA SER A 165 -11.23 1.47 -12.85
C SER A 165 -11.25 2.89 -13.38
N VAL A 166 -11.36 3.89 -12.50
CA VAL A 166 -11.28 5.32 -12.86
C VAL A 166 -9.92 5.67 -13.47
N ARG A 167 -8.82 5.15 -12.90
CA ARG A 167 -7.46 5.39 -13.41
C ARG A 167 -7.18 4.71 -14.76
N ALA A 168 -7.78 3.55 -15.01
CA ALA A 168 -7.68 2.85 -16.29
C ALA A 168 -8.44 3.57 -17.43
N GLY A 169 -9.30 4.55 -17.10
CA GLY A 169 -10.16 5.23 -18.07
C GLY A 169 -11.46 4.48 -18.37
N ASP A 170 -11.76 3.43 -17.60
CA ASP A 170 -12.86 2.50 -17.86
C ASP A 170 -14.20 2.93 -17.23
N ALA A 171 -14.21 3.91 -16.31
CA ALA A 171 -15.40 4.25 -15.53
C ALA A 171 -15.95 5.68 -15.75
N ILE A 172 -17.18 5.75 -16.28
CA ILE A 172 -18.22 6.70 -15.86
C ILE A 172 -19.44 5.83 -15.51
N PRO A 173 -19.67 5.53 -14.22
CA PRO A 173 -20.47 6.40 -13.36
C PRO A 173 -19.80 6.78 -12.02
N ARG A 174 -20.30 7.88 -11.44
CA ARG A 174 -19.76 8.62 -10.29
C ARG A 174 -19.76 7.80 -8.98
N HIS A 175 -18.69 7.03 -8.71
CA HIS A 175 -18.46 6.54 -7.36
C HIS A 175 -18.05 7.71 -6.48
N ALA A 176 -18.94 8.18 -5.61
CA ALA A 176 -18.72 9.40 -4.82
C ALA A 176 -17.43 9.34 -3.99
N TRP A 177 -17.14 8.16 -3.42
CA TRP A 177 -15.90 7.91 -2.69
C TRP A 177 -14.66 7.99 -3.59
N ALA A 178 -14.66 7.30 -4.74
CA ALA A 178 -13.51 7.32 -5.66
C ALA A 178 -13.26 8.73 -6.20
N GLU A 179 -14.32 9.50 -6.48
CA GLU A 179 -14.16 10.91 -6.84
C GLU A 179 -13.53 11.74 -5.72
N ALA A 180 -13.96 11.55 -4.48
CA ALA A 180 -13.41 12.26 -3.33
C ALA A 180 -11.93 11.90 -3.12
N TYR A 181 -11.58 10.62 -3.25
CA TYR A 181 -10.20 10.14 -3.22
C TYR A 181 -9.35 10.74 -4.35
N MET A 182 -9.81 10.67 -5.61
CA MET A 182 -9.08 11.22 -6.76
C MET A 182 -8.90 12.74 -6.66
N LYS A 183 -9.87 13.47 -6.07
CA LYS A 183 -9.73 14.91 -5.76
C LYS A 183 -8.65 15.15 -4.72
N LEU A 184 -8.59 14.33 -3.66
CA LEU A 184 -7.56 14.41 -2.64
C LEU A 184 -6.17 14.14 -3.24
N GLU A 185 -6.02 13.05 -3.99
CA GLU A 185 -4.77 12.71 -4.67
C GLU A 185 -4.28 13.85 -5.57
N LYS A 186 -5.17 14.41 -6.39
CA LYS A 186 -4.83 15.54 -7.27
C LYS A 186 -4.40 16.79 -6.51
N LYS A 187 -5.04 17.10 -5.38
CA LYS A 187 -4.63 18.21 -4.52
C LYS A 187 -3.24 17.98 -3.95
N LEU A 188 -2.97 16.77 -3.50
CA LEU A 188 -1.69 16.39 -2.91
C LEU A 188 -0.57 16.44 -3.96
N HIS A 189 -0.81 15.89 -5.16
CA HIS A 189 0.14 15.94 -6.26
C HIS A 189 0.52 17.36 -6.66
N ARG A 190 -0.44 18.30 -6.69
CA ARG A 190 -0.16 19.72 -6.96
C ARG A 190 0.70 20.36 -5.88
N ALA A 191 0.33 20.16 -4.62
CA ALA A 191 1.09 20.69 -3.49
C ALA A 191 2.53 20.17 -3.44
N TYR A 192 2.80 18.97 -3.97
CA TYR A 192 4.12 18.36 -4.03
C TYR A 192 4.96 18.78 -5.25
N LEU A 193 4.34 19.28 -6.32
CA LEU A 193 5.04 19.78 -7.52
C LEU A 193 5.36 21.28 -7.47
N ASP A 194 4.67 22.04 -6.61
CA ASP A 194 4.92 23.49 -6.43
C ASP A 194 6.08 23.78 -5.44
N HIS A 195 6.79 22.74 -4.97
CA HIS A 195 7.96 22.80 -4.08
C HIS A 195 9.14 22.01 -4.66
#